data_AF-A0A838FJC9-F1
#
_entry.id   AF-A0A838FJC9-F1
#
_cell.length_a   1.000
_cell.length_b   1.000
_cell.length_c   1.000
_cell.angle_alpha   90.00
_cell.angle_beta   90.00
_cell.angle_gamma   90.00
#
_symmetry.space_group_name_H-M   'P 1'
#
loop_
_entity.id
_entity.type
_entity.pdbx_description
1 polymer ?
#
loop_
_entity_poly.entity_id
_entity_poly.type
_entity_poly.pdbx_seq_one_letter_code
_entity_poly.pdbx_strand_id
1 'polypeptide(L)'
;AGARSAAMTDSLTELGNRRRLLADLETALAEATLEEPLVLTVLDLNGFKLYNDTFGHPAGDALLMRLGGRLSDDVSGRGVAYRMGGDEFCVLCPATERQSHGIEAQSVAALTEEGEGFSISACAGSALLPREAGSVGGALRVADQRMYDQKKRSRRPSDQECTDILMKVLSERQPLVAGHSSRVVRQAESAARRLGLDTRELEVVRLAGALHDVGKTAIPDEILDKPAPLTNAEWALVRRHTIIGERLIGASPALFDVASVVRSSHERLDGRGYPDGLQGDEIPVAARILAVSDAFDAMVGGRPYRTAVGVEDALAELRRCAGTQFDPSVVEAFCHTVAEDDGVREDEALAETGTA
;
A
#
# COMPACT_ATOMS: atom_id res chain seq x y z
N ALA A 1 -36.43 2.13 -36.07
CA ALA A 1 -35.79 1.25 -35.08
C ALA A 1 -34.50 1.86 -34.48
N GLY A 2 -33.65 2.54 -35.25
CA GLY A 2 -32.33 3.03 -34.80
C GLY A 2 -32.30 4.03 -33.61
N ALA A 3 -33.20 5.01 -33.55
CA ALA A 3 -33.17 6.04 -32.50
C ALA A 3 -33.57 5.52 -31.09
N ARG A 4 -34.37 4.43 -31.01
CA ARG A 4 -34.82 3.84 -29.74
C ARG A 4 -33.78 2.88 -29.15
N SER A 5 -32.97 2.25 -30.00
CA SER A 5 -31.89 1.34 -29.62
C SER A 5 -30.66 2.09 -29.08
N ALA A 6 -30.30 3.25 -29.65
CA ALA A 6 -29.22 4.10 -29.14
C ALA A 6 -29.52 4.71 -27.76
N ALA A 7 -30.79 4.82 -27.36
CA ALA A 7 -31.19 5.34 -26.05
C ALA A 7 -31.06 4.31 -24.90
N MET A 8 -30.91 3.03 -25.23
CA MET A 8 -30.96 1.89 -24.31
C MET A 8 -29.66 1.06 -24.29
N THR A 9 -28.67 1.45 -25.09
CA THR A 9 -27.36 0.80 -25.17
C THR A 9 -26.28 1.74 -24.67
N ASP A 10 -25.21 1.17 -24.11
CA ASP A 10 -23.99 1.88 -23.78
C ASP A 10 -23.17 2.09 -25.06
N SER A 11 -22.72 3.32 -25.29
CA SER A 11 -22.05 3.69 -26.54
C SER A 11 -20.66 3.09 -26.70
N LEU A 12 -20.05 2.60 -25.62
CA LEU A 12 -18.71 2.03 -25.64
C LEU A 12 -18.76 0.51 -25.76
N THR A 13 -19.52 -0.15 -24.89
CA THR A 13 -19.52 -1.62 -24.77
C THR A 13 -20.66 -2.32 -25.52
N GLU A 14 -21.59 -1.57 -26.11
CA GLU A 14 -22.83 -2.05 -26.75
C GLU A 14 -23.80 -2.80 -25.81
N LEU A 15 -23.45 -2.95 -24.53
CA LEU A 15 -24.31 -3.53 -23.50
C LEU A 15 -25.55 -2.67 -23.25
N GLY A 16 -26.53 -3.22 -22.52
CA GLY A 16 -27.62 -2.40 -22.02
C GLY A 16 -27.12 -1.27 -21.12
N ASN A 17 -27.58 -0.05 -21.29
CA ASN A 17 -27.22 1.06 -20.40
C ASN A 17 -28.09 1.07 -19.13
N ARG A 18 -27.80 1.99 -18.19
CA ARG A 18 -28.57 2.16 -16.95
C ARG A 18 -30.08 2.30 -17.18
N ARG A 19 -30.52 3.03 -18.22
CA ARG A 19 -31.96 3.21 -18.50
C ARG A 19 -32.60 1.87 -18.88
N ARG A 20 -31.91 1.07 -19.68
CA ARG A 20 -32.39 -0.28 -20.05
C ARG A 20 -32.43 -1.21 -18.84
N LEU A 21 -31.38 -1.22 -18.02
CA LEU A 21 -31.37 -2.02 -16.78
C LEU A 21 -32.59 -1.73 -15.91
N LEU A 22 -32.92 -0.46 -15.68
CA LEU A 22 -34.04 -0.08 -14.84
C LEU A 22 -35.39 -0.56 -15.41
N ALA A 23 -35.58 -0.47 -16.73
CA ALA A 23 -36.80 -0.92 -17.40
C ALA A 23 -36.93 -2.45 -17.40
N ASP A 24 -35.82 -3.16 -17.71
CA ASP A 24 -35.78 -4.62 -17.75
C ASP A 24 -35.97 -5.20 -16.34
N LEU A 25 -35.36 -4.58 -15.31
CA LEU A 25 -35.53 -4.96 -13.92
C LEU A 25 -36.94 -4.69 -13.39
N GLU A 26 -37.57 -3.57 -13.74
CA GLU A 26 -38.96 -3.27 -13.36
C GLU A 26 -39.92 -4.32 -13.94
N THR A 27 -39.75 -4.66 -15.21
CA THR A 27 -40.56 -5.69 -15.90
C THR A 27 -40.35 -7.06 -15.26
N ALA A 28 -39.09 -7.47 -15.12
CA ALA A 28 -38.77 -8.79 -14.60
C ALA A 28 -39.18 -8.96 -13.13
N LEU A 29 -39.05 -7.91 -12.30
CA LEU A 29 -39.48 -7.95 -10.91
C LEU A 29 -41.00 -8.10 -10.74
N ALA A 30 -41.79 -7.55 -11.67
CA ALA A 30 -43.24 -7.70 -11.66
C ALA A 30 -43.68 -9.15 -11.96
N GLU A 31 -42.85 -9.90 -12.68
CA GLU A 31 -43.11 -11.30 -13.06
C GLU A 31 -42.46 -12.30 -12.08
N ALA A 32 -41.42 -11.88 -11.35
CA ALA A 32 -40.66 -12.74 -10.46
C ALA A 32 -41.49 -13.28 -9.28
N THR A 33 -41.30 -14.56 -8.97
CA THR A 33 -41.94 -15.23 -7.84
C THR A 33 -40.90 -15.87 -6.92
N LEU A 34 -41.32 -16.41 -5.78
CA LEU A 34 -40.40 -17.17 -4.91
C LEU A 34 -39.96 -18.51 -5.55
N GLU A 35 -40.72 -19.04 -6.51
CA GLU A 35 -40.39 -20.27 -7.25
C GLU A 35 -39.52 -19.99 -8.48
N GLU A 36 -39.69 -18.82 -9.08
CA GLU A 36 -38.91 -18.31 -10.22
C GLU A 36 -38.22 -16.99 -9.86
N PRO A 37 -37.19 -17.04 -9.00
CA PRO A 37 -36.51 -15.84 -8.55
C PRO A 37 -35.55 -15.29 -9.61
N LEU A 38 -35.22 -14.00 -9.44
CA LEU A 38 -34.21 -13.31 -10.23
C LEU A 38 -33.01 -12.98 -9.34
N VAL A 39 -31.83 -12.95 -9.94
CA VAL A 39 -30.62 -12.42 -9.33
C VAL A 39 -30.19 -11.18 -10.09
N LEU A 40 -30.09 -10.07 -9.37
CA LEU A 40 -29.43 -8.84 -9.80
C LEU A 40 -28.04 -8.80 -9.18
N THR A 41 -27.00 -8.82 -10.01
CA THR A 41 -25.61 -8.64 -9.56
C THR A 41 -25.10 -7.29 -10.04
N VAL A 42 -24.61 -6.46 -9.12
CA VAL A 42 -23.92 -5.20 -9.40
C VAL A 42 -22.42 -5.46 -9.28
N LEU A 43 -21.63 -5.00 -10.24
CA LEU A 43 -20.19 -5.15 -10.29
C LEU A 43 -19.48 -3.81 -10.50
N ASP A 44 -18.31 -3.66 -9.91
CA ASP A 44 -17.45 -2.48 -10.05
C ASP A 44 -15.99 -2.94 -10.21
N LEU A 45 -15.29 -2.40 -11.22
CA LEU A 45 -13.91 -2.78 -11.50
C LEU A 45 -12.92 -2.19 -10.49
N ASN A 46 -12.06 -3.05 -9.96
CA ASN A 46 -10.90 -2.64 -9.19
C ASN A 46 -9.71 -2.37 -10.11
N GLY A 47 -8.96 -1.30 -9.83
CA GLY A 47 -7.74 -0.96 -10.55
C GLY A 47 -7.94 -0.22 -11.88
N PHE A 48 -9.19 0.00 -12.33
CA PHE A 48 -9.47 0.63 -13.62
C PHE A 48 -8.98 2.08 -13.71
N LYS A 49 -9.09 2.86 -12.62
CA LYS A 49 -8.52 4.22 -12.58
C LYS A 49 -7.00 4.19 -12.77
N LEU A 50 -6.29 3.34 -12.04
CA LEU A 50 -4.83 3.20 -12.14
C LEU A 50 -4.40 2.78 -13.56
N TYR A 51 -5.17 1.87 -14.17
CA TYR A 51 -4.97 1.48 -15.56
C TYR A 51 -5.11 2.67 -16.51
N ASN A 52 -6.15 3.50 -16.38
CA ASN A 52 -6.31 4.72 -17.18
C ASN A 52 -5.17 5.72 -16.95
N ASP A 53 -4.74 5.90 -15.71
CA ASP A 53 -3.65 6.83 -15.35
C ASP A 53 -2.30 6.35 -15.94
N THR A 54 -2.14 5.04 -16.17
CA THR A 54 -0.90 4.42 -16.65
C THR A 54 -0.85 4.25 -18.17
N PHE A 55 -1.94 3.76 -18.78
CA PHE A 55 -2.02 3.39 -20.20
C PHE A 55 -2.87 4.36 -21.04
N GLY A 56 -3.53 5.33 -20.41
CA GLY A 56 -4.37 6.34 -21.03
C GLY A 56 -5.82 5.88 -21.28
N HIS A 57 -6.73 6.86 -21.38
CA HIS A 57 -8.16 6.61 -21.61
C HIS A 57 -8.49 5.75 -22.83
N PRO A 58 -7.84 5.89 -24.01
CA PRO A 58 -8.13 5.01 -25.15
C PRO A 58 -7.83 3.52 -24.88
N ALA A 59 -6.79 3.23 -24.07
CA ALA A 59 -6.49 1.86 -23.66
C ALA A 59 -7.55 1.35 -22.68
N GLY A 60 -8.00 2.19 -21.74
CA GLY A 60 -9.08 1.86 -20.82
C GLY A 60 -10.41 1.61 -21.53
N ASP A 61 -10.73 2.39 -22.55
CA ASP A 61 -11.91 2.21 -23.39
C ASP A 61 -11.87 0.83 -24.08
N ALA A 62 -10.72 0.48 -24.68
CA ALA A 62 -10.53 -0.84 -25.30
C ALA A 62 -10.63 -1.99 -24.28
N LEU A 63 -10.16 -1.79 -23.04
CA LEU A 63 -10.31 -2.75 -21.95
C LEU A 63 -11.80 -2.93 -21.58
N LEU A 64 -12.55 -1.85 -21.36
CA LEU A 64 -13.98 -1.92 -21.05
C LEU A 64 -14.78 -2.64 -22.14
N MET A 65 -14.46 -2.42 -23.41
CA MET A 65 -15.08 -3.14 -24.53
C MET A 65 -14.83 -4.65 -24.45
N ARG A 66 -13.57 -5.08 -24.20
CA ARG A 66 -13.23 -6.50 -24.05
C ARG A 66 -13.92 -7.13 -22.85
N LEU A 67 -13.89 -6.47 -21.69
CA LEU A 67 -14.53 -6.93 -20.46
C LEU A 67 -16.05 -7.03 -20.63
N GLY A 68 -16.67 -6.01 -21.24
CA GLY A 68 -18.10 -5.99 -21.53
C GLY A 68 -18.52 -7.11 -22.47
N GLY A 69 -17.74 -7.36 -23.53
CA GLY A 69 -17.96 -8.50 -24.44
C GLY A 69 -17.89 -9.85 -23.71
N ARG A 70 -16.84 -10.07 -22.91
CA ARG A 70 -16.69 -11.31 -22.11
C ARG A 70 -17.84 -11.51 -21.13
N LEU A 71 -18.31 -10.45 -20.47
CA LEU A 71 -19.45 -10.52 -19.56
C LEU A 71 -20.75 -10.85 -20.32
N SER A 72 -20.96 -10.23 -21.49
CA SER A 72 -22.12 -10.54 -22.34
C SER A 72 -22.13 -11.99 -22.80
N ASP A 73 -20.98 -12.51 -23.23
CA ASP A 73 -20.85 -13.90 -23.66
C ASP A 73 -21.08 -14.86 -22.49
N ASP A 74 -20.56 -14.54 -21.31
CA ASP A 74 -20.73 -15.34 -20.08
C ASP A 74 -22.21 -15.47 -19.69
N VAL A 75 -23.00 -14.40 -19.78
CA VAL A 75 -24.42 -14.40 -19.39
C VAL A 75 -25.38 -14.79 -20.52
N SER A 76 -24.86 -15.02 -21.73
CA SER A 76 -25.65 -15.36 -22.90
C SER A 76 -26.49 -16.63 -22.66
N GLY A 77 -27.79 -16.56 -22.99
CA GLY A 77 -28.74 -17.66 -22.81
C GLY A 77 -29.27 -17.86 -21.38
N ARG A 78 -28.77 -17.09 -20.40
CA ARG A 78 -29.22 -17.15 -19.00
C ARG A 78 -29.57 -15.80 -18.38
N GLY A 79 -29.16 -14.70 -18.99
CA GLY A 79 -29.42 -13.36 -18.49
C GLY A 79 -28.99 -12.28 -19.46
N VAL A 80 -28.87 -11.07 -18.94
CA VAL A 80 -28.47 -9.88 -19.70
C VAL A 80 -27.43 -9.11 -18.92
N ALA A 81 -26.38 -8.66 -19.61
CA ALA A 81 -25.34 -7.80 -19.08
C ALA A 81 -25.60 -6.32 -19.43
N TYR A 82 -25.24 -5.45 -18.51
CA TYR A 82 -25.43 -4.01 -18.60
C TYR A 82 -24.16 -3.28 -18.15
N ARG A 83 -23.97 -2.06 -18.65
CA ARG A 83 -23.00 -1.09 -18.11
C ARG A 83 -23.74 0.15 -17.63
N MET A 84 -23.58 0.50 -16.37
CA MET A 84 -24.26 1.66 -15.78
C MET A 84 -23.52 2.98 -16.09
N GLY A 85 -22.20 2.89 -16.27
CA GLY A 85 -21.29 3.99 -16.59
C GLY A 85 -19.93 3.77 -15.93
N GLY A 86 -18.89 4.48 -16.37
CA GLY A 86 -17.55 4.35 -15.79
C GLY A 86 -17.04 2.91 -15.80
N ASP A 87 -16.76 2.38 -14.61
CA ASP A 87 -16.31 1.02 -14.29
C ASP A 87 -17.41 0.12 -13.70
N GLU A 88 -18.69 0.54 -13.75
CA GLU A 88 -19.81 -0.19 -13.16
C GLU A 88 -20.58 -1.03 -14.19
N PHE A 89 -20.73 -2.32 -13.90
CA PHE A 89 -21.47 -3.31 -14.69
C PHE A 89 -22.59 -3.94 -13.87
N CYS A 90 -23.61 -4.49 -14.54
CA CYS A 90 -24.67 -5.25 -13.91
C CYS A 90 -25.01 -6.50 -14.70
N VAL A 91 -25.49 -7.53 -14.01
CA VAL A 91 -26.09 -8.73 -14.60
C VAL A 91 -27.48 -8.93 -14.00
N LEU A 92 -28.46 -9.21 -14.85
CA LEU A 92 -29.80 -9.62 -14.45
C LEU A 92 -30.12 -10.97 -15.07
N CYS A 93 -30.47 -11.96 -14.24
CA CYS A 93 -30.73 -13.32 -14.70
C CYS A 93 -31.77 -14.04 -13.82
N PRO A 94 -32.63 -14.89 -14.40
CA PRO A 94 -33.42 -15.85 -13.63
C PRO A 94 -32.50 -16.89 -12.99
N ALA A 95 -32.46 -16.94 -11.66
CA ALA A 95 -31.56 -17.82 -10.93
C ALA A 95 -31.98 -18.01 -9.47
N THR A 96 -31.76 -19.23 -8.96
CA THR A 96 -32.00 -19.56 -7.55
C THR A 96 -30.90 -19.02 -6.63
N GLU A 97 -31.17 -18.96 -5.32
CA GLU A 97 -30.17 -18.62 -4.30
C GLU A 97 -28.92 -19.50 -4.35
N ARG A 98 -29.05 -20.78 -4.73
CA ARG A 98 -27.89 -21.68 -4.86
C ARG A 98 -27.00 -21.31 -6.05
N GLN A 99 -27.58 -20.70 -7.09
CA GLN A 99 -26.88 -20.32 -8.31
C GLN A 99 -26.29 -18.91 -8.22
N SER A 100 -26.83 -18.04 -7.36
CA SER A 100 -26.40 -16.63 -7.26
C SER A 100 -24.89 -16.49 -7.04
N HIS A 101 -24.30 -17.24 -6.12
CA HIS A 101 -22.86 -17.21 -5.85
C HIS A 101 -22.02 -17.66 -7.05
N GLY A 102 -22.49 -18.65 -7.82
CA GLY A 102 -21.81 -19.11 -9.03
C GLY A 102 -21.84 -18.09 -10.16
N ILE A 103 -22.98 -17.41 -10.32
CA ILE A 103 -23.16 -16.32 -11.30
C ILE A 103 -22.29 -15.13 -10.92
N GLU A 104 -22.27 -14.76 -9.65
CA GLU A 104 -21.40 -13.70 -9.12
C GLU A 104 -19.92 -14.00 -9.42
N ALA A 105 -19.45 -15.20 -9.07
CA ALA A 105 -18.07 -15.62 -9.31
C ALA A 105 -17.70 -15.64 -10.81
N GLN A 106 -18.60 -16.13 -11.67
CA GLN A 106 -18.39 -16.15 -13.12
C GLN A 106 -18.37 -14.74 -13.72
N SER A 107 -19.28 -13.86 -13.28
CA SER A 107 -19.32 -12.46 -13.70
C SER A 107 -18.04 -11.72 -13.29
N VAL A 108 -17.53 -11.95 -12.08
CA VAL A 108 -16.24 -11.42 -11.63
C VAL A 108 -15.09 -11.94 -12.47
N ALA A 109 -15.06 -13.24 -12.78
CA ALA A 109 -14.03 -13.84 -13.62
C ALA A 109 -14.04 -13.28 -15.06
N ALA A 110 -15.23 -13.05 -15.63
CA ALA A 110 -15.40 -12.43 -16.94
C ALA A 110 -14.86 -10.99 -16.99
N LEU A 111 -14.93 -10.26 -15.87
CA LEU A 111 -14.42 -8.91 -15.71
C LEU A 111 -12.97 -8.83 -15.19
N THR A 112 -12.28 -9.98 -15.05
CA THR A 112 -10.88 -10.03 -14.58
C THR A 112 -9.91 -10.09 -15.76
N GLU A 113 -8.82 -9.32 -15.70
CA GLU A 113 -7.74 -9.31 -16.70
C GLU A 113 -6.40 -8.99 -16.03
N GLU A 114 -5.36 -9.75 -16.38
CA GLU A 114 -4.00 -9.50 -15.91
C GLU A 114 -3.05 -9.39 -17.10
N GLY A 115 -2.07 -8.51 -17.00
CA GLY A 115 -1.05 -8.32 -18.03
C GLY A 115 0.22 -7.71 -17.45
N GLU A 116 1.20 -7.43 -18.32
CA GLU A 116 2.44 -6.78 -17.89
C GLU A 116 2.14 -5.39 -17.31
N GLY A 117 2.36 -5.24 -16.00
CA GLY A 117 2.19 -3.97 -15.30
C GLY A 117 0.76 -3.63 -14.89
N PHE A 118 -0.22 -4.53 -15.03
CA PHE A 118 -1.58 -4.29 -14.52
C PHE A 118 -2.33 -5.55 -14.10
N SER A 119 -3.28 -5.38 -13.17
CA SER A 119 -4.28 -6.37 -12.80
C SER A 119 -5.62 -5.67 -12.59
N ILE A 120 -6.65 -6.19 -13.24
CA ILE A 120 -8.04 -5.75 -13.15
C ILE A 120 -8.84 -6.91 -12.57
N SER A 121 -9.63 -6.61 -11.55
CA SER A 121 -10.63 -7.53 -10.99
C SER A 121 -11.95 -6.79 -10.80
N ALA A 122 -12.97 -7.45 -10.28
CA ALA A 122 -14.23 -6.81 -9.94
C ALA A 122 -14.68 -7.17 -8.53
N CYS A 123 -15.29 -6.20 -7.85
CA CYS A 123 -16.17 -6.49 -6.73
C CYS A 123 -17.57 -6.68 -7.24
N ALA A 124 -18.33 -7.56 -6.60
CA ALA A 124 -19.71 -7.84 -6.93
C ALA A 124 -20.57 -7.95 -5.68
N GLY A 125 -21.86 -7.65 -5.86
CA GLY A 125 -22.88 -7.87 -4.85
C GLY A 125 -24.19 -8.24 -5.51
N SER A 126 -24.79 -9.32 -5.04
CA SER A 126 -26.02 -9.86 -5.61
C SER A 126 -27.24 -9.64 -4.72
N ALA A 127 -28.41 -9.42 -5.31
CA ALA A 127 -29.71 -9.39 -4.64
C ALA A 127 -30.66 -10.41 -5.29
N LEU A 128 -31.31 -11.23 -4.46
CA LEU A 128 -32.28 -12.25 -4.85
C LEU A 128 -33.70 -11.69 -4.76
N LEU A 129 -34.41 -11.68 -5.88
CA LEU A 129 -35.71 -11.03 -6.03
C LEU A 129 -36.81 -12.07 -6.30
N PRO A 130 -38.03 -11.88 -5.76
CA PRO A 130 -38.47 -10.75 -4.93
C PRO A 130 -38.14 -10.90 -3.43
N ARG A 131 -37.47 -11.99 -3.02
CA ARG A 131 -37.26 -12.36 -1.61
C ARG A 131 -36.60 -11.27 -0.78
N GLU A 132 -35.60 -10.58 -1.33
CA GLU A 132 -34.81 -9.58 -0.60
C GLU A 132 -35.26 -8.14 -0.89
N ALA A 133 -35.98 -7.92 -1.99
CA ALA A 133 -36.54 -6.62 -2.34
C ALA A 133 -37.73 -6.76 -3.30
N GLY A 134 -38.82 -6.03 -3.00
CA GLY A 134 -40.00 -5.90 -3.87
C GLY A 134 -40.03 -4.61 -4.70
N SER A 135 -38.91 -3.90 -4.82
CA SER A 135 -38.80 -2.70 -5.68
C SER A 135 -37.43 -2.62 -6.34
N VAL A 136 -37.37 -1.96 -7.51
CA VAL A 136 -36.13 -1.70 -8.26
C VAL A 136 -35.07 -1.00 -7.39
N GLY A 137 -35.48 0.05 -6.68
CA GLY A 137 -34.58 0.78 -5.77
C GLY A 137 -34.10 -0.07 -4.59
N GLY A 138 -34.95 -0.95 -4.06
CA GLY A 138 -34.57 -1.90 -3.02
C GLY A 138 -33.56 -2.94 -3.52
N ALA A 139 -33.76 -3.48 -4.72
CA ALA A 139 -32.88 -4.46 -5.33
C ALA A 139 -31.46 -3.89 -5.55
N LEU A 140 -31.39 -2.71 -6.18
CA LEU A 140 -30.12 -2.00 -6.40
C LEU A 140 -29.42 -1.70 -5.08
N ARG A 141 -30.15 -1.22 -4.06
CA ARG A 141 -29.58 -0.91 -2.74
C ARG A 141 -28.98 -2.15 -2.05
N VAL A 142 -29.63 -3.31 -2.13
CA VAL A 142 -29.11 -4.55 -1.53
C VAL A 142 -27.85 -5.02 -2.26
N ALA A 143 -27.89 -5.03 -3.59
CA ALA A 143 -26.77 -5.44 -4.42
C ALA A 143 -25.55 -4.50 -4.22
N ASP A 144 -25.79 -3.19 -4.28
CA ASP A 144 -24.77 -2.15 -4.12
C ASP A 144 -24.15 -2.16 -2.70
N GLN A 145 -24.96 -2.31 -1.65
CA GLN A 145 -24.42 -2.42 -0.28
C GLN A 145 -23.49 -3.63 -0.12
N ARG A 146 -23.85 -4.78 -0.69
CA ARG A 146 -23.01 -6.00 -0.64
C ARG A 146 -21.74 -5.83 -1.45
N MET A 147 -21.84 -5.25 -2.63
CA MET A 147 -20.69 -4.91 -3.47
C MET A 147 -19.77 -3.94 -2.72
N TYR A 148 -20.31 -2.91 -2.08
CA TYR A 148 -19.55 -1.95 -1.29
C TYR A 148 -18.89 -2.57 -0.06
N ASP A 149 -19.57 -3.49 0.64
CA ASP A 149 -19.00 -4.23 1.77
C ASP A 149 -17.86 -5.16 1.31
N GLN A 150 -18.03 -5.82 0.16
CA GLN A 150 -16.96 -6.60 -0.46
C GLN A 150 -15.80 -5.69 -0.93
N LYS A 151 -16.11 -4.52 -1.51
CA LYS A 151 -15.13 -3.51 -1.91
C LYS A 151 -14.36 -2.95 -0.72
N LYS A 152 -14.99 -2.81 0.45
CA LYS A 152 -14.32 -2.45 1.71
C LYS A 152 -13.41 -3.57 2.23
N ARG A 153 -13.80 -4.83 2.08
CA ARG A 153 -12.98 -5.99 2.48
C ARG A 153 -11.83 -6.29 1.52
N SER A 154 -12.01 -5.97 0.24
CA SER A 154 -11.03 -6.19 -0.84
C SER A 154 -10.17 -4.97 -1.13
N ARG A 155 -10.60 -3.76 -0.73
CA ARG A 155 -9.71 -2.64 -0.47
C ARG A 155 -8.62 -3.16 0.47
N ARG A 156 -7.39 -3.21 -0.05
CA ARG A 156 -6.21 -3.45 0.78
C ARG A 156 -6.28 -2.48 1.97
N PRO A 157 -5.86 -2.91 3.18
CA PRO A 157 -5.78 -2.02 4.32
C PRO A 157 -5.10 -0.72 3.90
N SER A 158 -5.54 0.41 4.43
CA SER A 158 -4.89 1.70 4.16
C SER A 158 -3.37 1.58 4.37
N ASP A 159 -2.55 2.40 3.70
CA ASP A 159 -1.09 2.34 3.84
C ASP A 159 -0.65 2.40 5.32
N GLN A 160 -1.43 3.08 6.15
CA GLN A 160 -1.30 3.10 7.60
C GLN A 160 -1.58 1.75 8.26
N GLU A 161 -2.65 1.04 7.90
CA GLU A 161 -2.98 -0.29 8.45
C GLU A 161 -2.04 -1.39 7.94
N CYS A 162 -1.57 -1.32 6.68
CA CYS A 162 -0.54 -2.24 6.19
C CYS A 162 0.79 -2.02 6.91
N THR A 163 1.14 -0.76 7.18
CA THR A 163 2.27 -0.41 8.05
C THR A 163 2.03 -0.92 9.47
N ASP A 164 0.86 -0.69 10.06
CA ASP A 164 0.58 -1.11 11.44
C ASP A 164 0.59 -2.63 11.59
N ILE A 165 0.12 -3.38 10.59
CA ILE A 165 0.19 -4.85 10.55
C ILE A 165 1.63 -5.32 10.34
N LEU A 166 2.39 -4.70 9.43
CA LEU A 166 3.80 -5.03 9.20
C LEU A 166 4.65 -4.72 10.44
N MET A 167 4.40 -3.59 11.08
CA MET A 167 5.03 -3.16 12.34
C MET A 167 4.65 -4.07 13.49
N LYS A 168 3.39 -4.53 13.56
CA LYS A 168 2.95 -5.50 14.55
C LYS A 168 3.64 -6.84 14.38
N VAL A 169 3.70 -7.36 13.15
CA VAL A 169 4.40 -8.62 12.83
C VAL A 169 5.90 -8.51 13.09
N LEU A 170 6.53 -7.36 12.82
CA LEU A 170 7.93 -7.09 13.14
C LEU A 170 8.17 -7.04 14.65
N SER A 171 7.30 -6.35 15.39
CA SER A 171 7.38 -6.23 16.86
C SER A 171 7.21 -7.58 17.58
N GLU A 172 6.40 -8.48 17.02
CA GLU A 172 6.15 -9.82 17.57
C GLU A 172 7.32 -10.79 17.36
N ARG A 173 8.18 -10.56 16.33
CA ARG A 173 9.33 -11.42 16.03
C ARG A 173 10.66 -10.94 16.64
N GLN A 174 10.80 -9.67 17.01
CA GLN A 174 12.03 -9.14 17.61
C GLN A 174 11.75 -8.13 18.75
N PRO A 175 11.66 -8.58 20.01
CA PRO A 175 11.38 -7.72 21.17
C PRO A 175 12.39 -6.57 21.38
N LEU A 176 13.61 -6.69 20.84
CA LEU A 176 14.68 -5.68 20.92
C LEU A 176 14.55 -4.53 19.88
N VAL A 177 13.74 -4.70 18.82
CA VAL A 177 13.66 -3.76 17.67
C VAL A 177 12.62 -2.66 17.86
N ALA A 178 11.65 -2.83 18.77
CA ALA A 178 10.61 -1.82 19.02
C ALA A 178 11.19 -0.51 19.61
N GLY A 179 12.25 -0.59 20.42
CA GLY A 179 12.89 0.59 21.04
C GLY A 179 13.80 1.36 20.09
N HIS A 180 14.65 0.65 19.34
CA HIS A 180 15.59 1.24 18.37
C HIS A 180 14.87 1.93 17.21
N SER A 181 13.96 1.21 16.53
CA SER A 181 13.24 1.77 15.38
C SER A 181 12.45 3.01 15.74
N SER A 182 11.82 3.03 16.93
CA SER A 182 11.09 4.21 17.42
C SER A 182 12.01 5.43 17.67
N ARG A 183 13.25 5.20 18.15
CA ARG A 183 14.22 6.30 18.35
C ARG A 183 14.74 6.82 17.03
N VAL A 184 15.13 5.92 16.12
CA VAL A 184 15.59 6.27 14.76
C VAL A 184 14.52 7.06 14.01
N VAL A 185 13.26 6.62 14.04
CA VAL A 185 12.14 7.32 13.39
C VAL A 185 11.98 8.73 13.94
N ARG A 186 11.92 8.90 15.27
CA ARG A 186 11.77 10.23 15.89
C ARG A 186 12.92 11.17 15.53
N GLN A 187 14.16 10.69 15.62
CA GLN A 187 15.34 11.51 15.32
C GLN A 187 15.40 11.87 13.83
N ALA A 188 15.09 10.92 12.95
CA ALA A 188 15.02 11.15 11.52
C ALA A 188 13.94 12.16 11.14
N GLU A 189 12.76 12.07 11.76
CA GLU A 189 11.66 13.01 11.52
C GLU A 189 12.02 14.43 11.96
N SER A 190 12.65 14.60 13.12
CA SER A 190 13.14 15.91 13.58
C SER A 190 14.14 16.52 12.61
N ALA A 191 15.13 15.74 12.16
CA ALA A 191 16.12 16.20 11.19
C ALA A 191 15.48 16.54 9.83
N ALA A 192 14.54 15.72 9.36
CA ALA A 192 13.81 15.94 8.11
C ALA A 192 12.97 17.24 8.15
N ARG A 193 12.27 17.52 9.26
CA ARG A 193 11.53 18.77 9.45
C ARG A 193 12.45 19.98 9.38
N ARG A 194 13.64 19.90 9.98
CA ARG A 194 14.63 20.98 9.96
C ARG A 194 15.22 21.22 8.57
N LEU A 195 15.36 20.17 7.76
CA LEU A 195 15.75 20.25 6.35
C LEU A 195 14.65 20.80 5.44
N GLY A 196 13.43 20.99 5.95
CA GLY A 196 12.31 21.57 5.20
C GLY A 196 11.57 20.58 4.30
N LEU A 197 11.65 19.27 4.60
CA LEU A 197 10.88 18.25 3.88
C LEU A 197 9.37 18.48 4.06
N ASP A 198 8.61 18.21 3.00
CA ASP A 198 7.16 18.37 3.01
C ASP A 198 6.43 17.22 3.75
N THR A 199 5.11 17.32 3.91
CA THR A 199 4.32 16.31 4.63
C THR A 199 4.42 14.91 4.03
N ARG A 200 4.53 14.81 2.69
CA ARG A 200 4.64 13.52 2.00
C ARG A 200 6.04 12.92 2.21
N GLU A 201 7.08 13.74 2.10
CA GLU A 201 8.46 13.33 2.32
C GLU A 201 8.71 12.91 3.78
N LEU A 202 8.12 13.61 4.74
CA LEU A 202 8.16 13.25 6.16
C LEU A 202 7.51 11.89 6.42
N GLU A 203 6.39 11.61 5.75
CA GLU A 203 5.72 10.31 5.86
C GLU A 203 6.61 9.18 5.31
N VAL A 204 7.30 9.41 4.19
CA VAL A 204 8.28 8.46 3.65
C VAL A 204 9.42 8.21 4.65
N VAL A 205 9.98 9.25 5.28
CA VAL A 205 11.01 9.11 6.32
C VAL A 205 10.50 8.27 7.49
N ARG A 206 9.28 8.55 7.96
CA ARG A 206 8.67 7.85 9.09
C ARG A 206 8.49 6.36 8.80
N LEU A 207 7.88 6.04 7.65
CA LEU A 207 7.62 4.66 7.23
C LEU A 207 8.93 3.91 6.94
N ALA A 208 9.88 4.55 6.25
CA ALA A 208 11.16 3.92 5.94
C ALA A 208 12.00 3.69 7.20
N GLY A 209 12.03 4.63 8.15
CA GLY A 209 12.73 4.42 9.42
C GLY A 209 12.15 3.28 10.24
N ALA A 210 10.83 3.11 10.20
CA ALA A 210 10.14 2.02 10.87
C ALA A 210 10.44 0.65 10.23
N LEU A 211 10.72 0.62 8.93
CA LEU A 211 10.82 -0.61 8.13
C LEU A 211 12.22 -0.90 7.59
N HIS A 212 13.22 -0.05 7.84
CA HIS A 212 14.55 -0.14 7.20
C HIS A 212 15.23 -1.50 7.40
N ASP A 213 14.92 -2.17 8.52
CA ASP A 213 15.48 -3.46 8.91
C ASP A 213 14.54 -4.66 8.68
N VAL A 214 13.36 -4.48 8.07
CA VAL A 214 12.36 -5.55 7.86
C VAL A 214 12.95 -6.77 7.16
N GLY A 215 13.92 -6.58 6.27
CA GLY A 215 14.56 -7.67 5.53
C GLY A 215 15.46 -8.56 6.39
N LYS A 216 15.81 -8.16 7.61
CA LYS A 216 16.56 -9.01 8.55
C LYS A 216 15.77 -10.26 8.95
N THR A 217 14.43 -10.24 8.81
CA THR A 217 13.56 -11.40 9.01
C THR A 217 13.89 -12.62 8.15
N ALA A 218 14.63 -12.43 7.05
CA ALA A 218 15.07 -13.49 6.16
C ALA A 218 16.53 -13.96 6.43
N ILE A 219 17.18 -13.40 7.45
CA ILE A 219 18.55 -13.74 7.84
C ILE A 219 18.47 -14.69 9.06
N PRO A 220 19.20 -15.82 9.06
CA PRO A 220 19.21 -16.74 10.20
C PRO A 220 19.65 -16.07 11.50
N ASP A 221 18.96 -16.38 12.60
CA ASP A 221 19.24 -15.82 13.93
C ASP A 221 20.67 -16.15 14.39
N GLU A 222 21.21 -17.32 14.01
CA GLU A 222 22.58 -17.72 14.34
C GLU A 222 23.65 -16.79 13.75
N ILE A 223 23.29 -16.03 12.69
CA ILE A 223 24.15 -15.02 12.07
C ILE A 223 23.90 -13.66 12.72
N LEU A 224 22.64 -13.29 12.99
CA LEU A 224 22.30 -11.99 13.58
C LEU A 224 22.79 -11.87 15.04
N ASP A 225 22.65 -12.94 15.83
CA ASP A 225 22.96 -12.96 17.26
C ASP A 225 24.36 -13.50 17.58
N LYS A 226 25.18 -13.74 16.54
CA LYS A 226 26.49 -14.39 16.69
C LYS A 226 27.41 -13.63 17.65
N PRO A 227 27.88 -14.23 18.77
CA PRO A 227 28.79 -13.65 19.80
C PRO A 227 30.22 -13.34 19.31
N ALA A 228 30.45 -13.21 18.00
CA ALA A 228 31.76 -13.09 17.38
C ALA A 228 31.68 -12.31 16.06
N PRO A 229 32.81 -11.76 15.55
CA PRO A 229 32.84 -11.10 14.25
C PRO A 229 32.28 -11.99 13.12
N LEU A 230 31.46 -11.40 12.27
CA LEU A 230 30.95 -12.05 11.07
C LEU A 230 32.07 -12.26 10.05
N THR A 231 32.06 -13.41 9.40
CA THR A 231 32.87 -13.71 8.22
C THR A 231 32.39 -12.89 7.02
N ASN A 232 33.22 -12.79 5.97
CA ASN A 232 32.84 -12.08 4.75
C ASN A 232 31.57 -12.66 4.09
N ALA A 233 31.37 -13.98 4.16
CA ALA A 233 30.19 -14.64 3.61
C ALA A 233 28.92 -14.32 4.43
N GLU A 234 29.03 -14.32 5.77
CA GLU A 234 27.94 -13.92 6.66
C GLU A 234 27.60 -12.43 6.46
N TRP A 235 28.59 -11.56 6.33
CA TRP A 235 28.39 -10.16 5.98
C TRP A 235 27.68 -9.98 4.64
N ALA A 236 28.04 -10.74 3.62
CA ALA A 236 27.38 -10.69 2.32
C ALA A 236 25.90 -11.08 2.42
N LEU A 237 25.56 -12.03 3.30
CA LEU A 237 24.17 -12.41 3.56
C LEU A 237 23.43 -11.30 4.31
N VAL A 238 24.00 -10.76 5.39
CA VAL A 238 23.40 -9.67 6.16
C VAL A 238 23.13 -8.46 5.28
N ARG A 239 24.05 -8.07 4.39
CA ARG A 239 23.86 -6.94 3.47
C ARG A 239 22.67 -7.10 2.52
N ARG A 240 22.17 -8.32 2.29
CA ARG A 240 20.99 -8.55 1.45
C ARG A 240 19.68 -8.08 2.11
N HIS A 241 19.67 -7.78 3.41
CA HIS A 241 18.45 -7.35 4.08
C HIS A 241 17.84 -6.09 3.45
N THR A 242 18.64 -5.19 2.87
CA THR A 242 18.11 -4.00 2.18
C THR A 242 17.33 -4.36 0.92
N ILE A 243 17.86 -5.29 0.12
CA ILE A 243 17.21 -5.82 -1.10
C ILE A 243 15.96 -6.62 -0.73
N ILE A 244 16.02 -7.41 0.34
CA ILE A 244 14.87 -8.19 0.81
C ILE A 244 13.79 -7.24 1.35
N GLY A 245 14.18 -6.22 2.10
CA GLY A 245 13.26 -5.21 2.63
C GLY A 245 12.54 -4.45 1.53
N GLU A 246 13.27 -3.98 0.51
CA GLU A 246 12.70 -3.38 -0.69
C GLU A 246 11.65 -4.29 -1.34
N ARG A 247 11.96 -5.58 -1.56
CA ARG A 247 11.01 -6.53 -2.16
C ARG A 247 9.76 -6.76 -1.31
N LEU A 248 9.92 -6.83 0.02
CA LEU A 248 8.80 -7.02 0.94
C LEU A 248 7.85 -5.81 0.93
N ILE A 249 8.42 -4.59 0.89
CA ILE A 249 7.66 -3.35 0.92
C ILE A 249 7.07 -3.03 -0.47
N GLY A 250 7.83 -3.25 -1.53
CA GLY A 250 7.48 -2.96 -2.92
C GLY A 250 6.34 -3.80 -3.50
N ALA A 251 5.80 -4.78 -2.76
CA ALA A 251 4.57 -5.48 -3.09
C ALA A 251 3.31 -4.57 -3.08
N SER A 252 3.43 -3.36 -2.51
CA SER A 252 2.42 -2.31 -2.56
C SER A 252 2.92 -1.13 -3.41
N PRO A 253 2.22 -0.75 -4.50
CA PRO A 253 2.57 0.43 -5.28
C PRO A 253 2.63 1.73 -4.46
N ALA A 254 1.84 1.84 -3.40
CA ALA A 254 1.81 3.01 -2.53
C ALA A 254 3.07 3.16 -1.66
N LEU A 255 3.83 2.08 -1.47
CA LEU A 255 5.07 2.09 -0.69
C LEU A 255 6.33 2.06 -1.57
N PHE A 256 6.20 2.35 -2.87
CA PHE A 256 7.34 2.33 -3.79
C PHE A 256 8.47 3.27 -3.35
N ASP A 257 8.11 4.51 -2.98
CA ASP A 257 9.06 5.51 -2.47
C ASP A 257 9.75 5.01 -1.19
N VAL A 258 8.99 4.38 -0.28
CA VAL A 258 9.51 3.79 0.97
C VAL A 258 10.47 2.62 0.70
N ALA A 259 10.12 1.73 -0.24
CA ALA A 259 10.95 0.59 -0.63
C ALA A 259 12.31 1.04 -1.18
N SER A 260 12.33 2.12 -1.99
CA SER A 260 13.56 2.71 -2.51
C SER A 260 14.47 3.23 -1.38
N VAL A 261 13.89 3.87 -0.37
CA VAL A 261 14.63 4.38 0.80
C VAL A 261 15.20 3.24 1.64
N VAL A 262 14.42 2.18 1.89
CA VAL A 262 14.87 0.99 2.63
C VAL A 262 16.02 0.29 1.91
N ARG A 263 15.98 0.23 0.57
CA ARG A 263 17.09 -0.31 -0.22
C ARG A 263 18.38 0.49 0.00
N SER A 264 18.28 1.80 -0.01
CA SER A 264 19.43 2.72 0.03
C SER A 264 19.86 3.12 1.44
N SER A 265 19.26 2.57 2.50
CA SER A 265 19.51 2.96 3.90
C SER A 265 20.95 2.79 4.37
N HIS A 266 21.73 1.94 3.69
CA HIS A 266 23.15 1.69 3.96
C HIS A 266 24.09 2.17 2.83
N GLU A 267 23.57 2.99 1.92
CA GLU A 267 24.42 3.73 1.00
C GLU A 267 25.23 4.78 1.74
N ARG A 268 26.38 5.13 1.16
CA ARG A 268 27.29 6.13 1.73
C ARG A 268 27.49 7.22 0.71
N LEU A 269 27.58 8.47 1.16
CA LEU A 269 27.74 9.63 0.27
C LEU A 269 28.93 9.46 -0.71
N ASP A 270 29.99 8.78 -0.26
CA ASP A 270 31.20 8.44 -1.01
C ASP A 270 31.11 7.20 -1.93
N GLY A 271 29.94 6.57 -2.06
CA GLY A 271 29.73 5.42 -2.95
C GLY A 271 30.31 4.10 -2.43
N ARG A 272 30.88 4.06 -1.22
CA ARG A 272 31.41 2.84 -0.62
C ARG A 272 30.36 2.05 0.16
N GLY A 273 29.09 2.46 0.03
CA GLY A 273 27.93 1.84 0.64
C GLY A 273 27.47 0.57 -0.08
N TYR A 274 26.27 0.13 0.26
CA TYR A 274 25.61 -1.01 -0.38
C TYR A 274 24.09 -0.80 -0.35
N PRO A 275 23.30 -1.46 -1.22
CA PRO A 275 23.68 -2.54 -2.14
C PRO A 275 24.22 -2.10 -3.50
N ASP A 276 24.00 -0.86 -3.93
CA ASP A 276 24.20 -0.39 -5.30
C ASP A 276 25.42 0.52 -5.45
N GLY A 277 25.92 1.10 -4.35
CA GLY A 277 27.09 1.99 -4.36
C GLY A 277 26.77 3.39 -4.89
N LEU A 278 25.54 3.86 -4.63
CA LEU A 278 25.05 5.18 -5.02
C LEU A 278 25.89 6.30 -4.39
N GLN A 279 26.04 7.43 -5.08
CA GLN A 279 26.86 8.55 -4.64
C GLN A 279 26.08 9.86 -4.53
N GLY A 280 26.40 10.65 -3.51
CA GLY A 280 25.85 12.00 -3.35
C GLY A 280 24.32 12.03 -3.43
N ASP A 281 23.81 12.78 -4.41
CA ASP A 281 22.37 13.01 -4.63
C ASP A 281 21.65 11.86 -5.33
N GLU A 282 22.35 10.82 -5.78
CA GLU A 282 21.71 9.57 -6.22
C GLU A 282 21.04 8.84 -5.05
N ILE A 283 21.49 9.11 -3.82
CA ILE A 283 20.91 8.56 -2.60
C ILE A 283 19.68 9.38 -2.21
N PRO A 284 18.49 8.76 -2.06
CA PRO A 284 17.31 9.46 -1.59
C PRO A 284 17.59 10.23 -0.29
N VAL A 285 17.11 11.47 -0.21
CA VAL A 285 17.34 12.32 0.98
C VAL A 285 16.87 11.64 2.26
N ALA A 286 15.73 10.94 2.22
CA ALA A 286 15.23 10.15 3.34
C ALA A 286 16.21 9.04 3.78
N ALA A 287 16.90 8.38 2.85
CA ALA A 287 17.90 7.37 3.18
C ALA A 287 19.16 8.01 3.81
N ARG A 288 19.58 9.18 3.31
CA ARG A 288 20.68 9.96 3.92
C ARG A 288 20.36 10.36 5.37
N ILE A 289 19.11 10.76 5.64
CA ILE A 289 18.61 11.09 6.99
C ILE A 289 18.63 9.84 7.88
N LEU A 290 18.08 8.72 7.42
CA LEU A 290 18.05 7.48 8.19
C LEU A 290 19.44 6.95 8.53
N ALA A 291 20.40 7.05 7.60
CA ALA A 291 21.77 6.62 7.84
C ALA A 291 22.44 7.37 9.01
N VAL A 292 22.15 8.67 9.16
CA VAL A 292 22.65 9.47 10.29
C VAL A 292 21.97 9.06 11.60
N SER A 293 20.65 8.93 11.59
CA SER A 293 19.87 8.53 12.78
C SER A 293 20.21 7.11 13.27
N ASP A 294 20.33 6.14 12.36
CA ASP A 294 20.72 4.75 12.70
C ASP A 294 22.15 4.70 13.26
N ALA A 295 23.09 5.43 12.65
CA ALA A 295 24.46 5.48 13.15
C ALA A 295 24.55 6.10 14.55
N PHE A 296 23.80 7.17 14.80
CA PHE A 296 23.73 7.79 16.12
C PHE A 296 23.14 6.83 17.17
N ASP A 297 21.99 6.22 16.90
CA ASP A 297 21.36 5.28 17.84
C ASP A 297 22.27 4.08 18.12
N ALA A 298 22.96 3.56 17.10
CA ALA A 298 23.92 2.48 17.24
C ALA A 298 25.16 2.86 18.08
N MET A 299 25.58 4.13 18.06
CA MET A 299 26.69 4.62 18.87
C MET A 299 26.28 4.82 20.34
N VAL A 300 25.13 5.44 20.57
CA VAL A 300 24.64 5.79 21.92
C VAL A 300 24.02 4.59 22.64
N GLY A 301 23.31 3.72 21.91
CA GLY A 301 22.68 2.51 22.47
C GLY A 301 23.67 1.38 22.76
N GLY A 302 24.87 1.41 22.18
CA GLY A 302 25.85 0.32 22.22
C GLY A 302 25.47 -0.86 21.32
N ARG A 303 26.43 -1.75 21.06
CA ARG A 303 26.23 -3.03 20.33
C ARG A 303 26.75 -4.20 21.18
N PRO A 304 26.37 -5.47 20.90
CA PRO A 304 26.89 -6.64 21.62
C PRO A 304 28.42 -6.72 21.72
N TYR A 305 29.18 -6.02 20.85
CA TYR A 305 30.64 -5.95 20.85
C TYR A 305 31.24 -4.54 20.99
N ARG A 306 30.43 -3.49 21.26
CA ARG A 306 30.92 -2.11 21.35
C ARG A 306 30.21 -1.35 22.47
N THR A 307 30.98 -0.84 23.43
CA THR A 307 30.50 -0.01 24.53
C THR A 307 29.86 1.27 23.99
N ALA A 308 28.75 1.69 24.61
CA ALA A 308 28.05 2.93 24.27
C ALA A 308 28.99 4.14 24.34
N VAL A 309 28.82 5.05 23.38
CA VAL A 309 29.55 6.31 23.26
C VAL A 309 28.68 7.44 23.82
N GLY A 310 29.26 8.44 24.48
CA GLY A 310 28.53 9.61 24.95
C GLY A 310 27.91 10.41 23.81
N VAL A 311 26.84 11.17 24.08
CA VAL A 311 26.12 11.94 23.04
C VAL A 311 27.06 12.91 22.32
N GLU A 312 27.88 13.67 23.05
CA GLU A 312 28.83 14.63 22.45
C GLU A 312 29.84 13.94 21.52
N ASP A 313 30.39 12.81 21.95
CA ASP A 313 31.33 12.01 21.17
C ASP A 313 30.67 11.41 19.91
N ALA A 314 29.41 10.97 20.02
CA ALA A 314 28.64 10.48 18.88
C ALA A 314 28.39 11.59 17.85
N LEU A 315 28.02 12.81 18.30
CA LEU A 315 27.87 13.96 17.42
C LEU A 315 29.20 14.39 16.79
N ALA A 316 30.30 14.34 17.54
CA ALA A 316 31.63 14.60 17.00
C ALA A 316 32.03 13.59 15.91
N GLU A 317 31.70 12.31 16.10
CA GLU A 317 31.96 11.26 15.12
C GLU A 317 31.11 11.41 13.84
N LEU A 318 29.84 11.81 13.97
CA LEU A 318 29.00 12.14 12.82
C LEU A 318 29.61 13.28 11.99
N ARG A 319 30.03 14.37 12.65
CA ARG A 319 30.70 15.51 11.99
C ARG A 319 32.02 15.10 11.34
N ARG A 320 32.81 14.25 11.99
CA ARG A 320 34.06 13.71 11.42
C ARG A 320 33.82 12.89 10.15
N CYS A 321 32.68 12.20 10.08
CA CYS A 321 32.29 11.37 8.94
C CYS A 321 31.48 12.11 7.86
N ALA A 322 31.16 13.39 8.06
CA ALA A 322 30.46 14.22 7.09
C ALA A 322 31.25 14.37 5.79
N GLY A 323 30.56 14.34 4.66
CA GLY A 323 31.15 14.43 3.32
C GLY A 323 31.79 13.13 2.83
N THR A 324 31.82 12.08 3.64
CA THR A 324 32.26 10.73 3.23
C THR A 324 31.16 9.70 3.46
N GLN A 325 30.86 9.38 4.72
CA GLN A 325 29.78 8.46 5.04
C GLN A 325 28.42 9.16 4.96
N PHE A 326 28.34 10.35 5.53
CA PHE A 326 27.10 11.07 5.73
C PHE A 326 27.06 12.36 4.93
N ASP A 327 25.85 12.76 4.57
CA ASP A 327 25.60 14.08 4.00
C ASP A 327 25.86 15.19 5.03
N PRO A 328 26.75 16.16 4.75
CA PRO A 328 27.01 17.28 5.65
C PRO A 328 25.76 18.06 6.07
N SER A 329 24.81 18.32 5.16
CA SER A 329 23.62 19.11 5.51
C SER A 329 22.71 18.35 6.47
N VAL A 330 22.62 17.02 6.29
CA VAL A 330 21.85 16.15 7.18
C VAL A 330 22.52 16.07 8.56
N VAL A 331 23.85 15.91 8.62
CA VAL A 331 24.59 15.86 9.90
C VAL A 331 24.39 17.14 10.69
N GLU A 332 24.50 18.32 10.06
CA GLU A 332 24.28 19.59 10.73
C GLU A 332 22.84 19.74 11.22
N ALA A 333 21.84 19.41 10.38
CA ALA A 333 20.44 19.45 10.78
C ALA A 333 20.17 18.53 11.98
N PHE A 334 20.69 17.30 11.96
CA PHE A 334 20.55 16.33 13.04
C PHE A 334 21.22 16.79 14.34
N CYS A 335 22.46 17.30 14.25
CA CYS A 335 23.20 17.78 15.41
C CYS A 335 22.47 18.93 16.11
N HIS A 336 21.83 19.83 15.34
CA HIS A 336 20.99 20.88 15.91
C HIS A 336 19.77 20.33 16.65
N THR A 337 19.08 19.34 16.09
CA THR A 337 17.89 18.78 16.77
C THR A 337 18.23 18.07 18.07
N VAL A 338 19.39 17.38 18.13
CA VAL A 338 19.84 16.72 19.37
C VAL A 338 20.21 17.75 20.45
N ALA A 339 20.87 18.84 20.07
CA ALA A 339 21.22 19.91 21.00
C ALA A 339 19.99 20.64 21.56
N GLU A 340 18.94 20.82 20.75
CA GLU A 340 17.66 21.40 21.19
C GLU A 340 16.93 20.46 22.17
N ASP A 341 16.91 19.14 21.91
CA ASP A 341 16.28 18.15 22.78
C ASP A 341 17.01 17.98 24.14
N ASP A 342 18.34 18.04 24.15
CA ASP A 342 19.13 18.00 25.41
C ASP A 342 18.96 19.28 26.23
N GLY A 343 18.87 20.45 25.60
CA GLY A 343 18.61 21.72 26.29
C GLY A 343 17.23 21.77 26.97
N VAL A 344 16.19 21.22 26.33
CA VAL A 344 14.85 21.12 26.92
C VAL A 344 14.83 20.16 28.12
N ARG A 345 15.59 19.07 28.07
CA ARG A 345 15.68 18.10 29.18
C ARG A 345 16.46 18.65 30.38
N GLU A 346 17.50 19.45 30.16
CA GLU A 346 18.22 20.14 31.23
C GLU A 346 17.35 21.22 31.89
N ASP A 347 16.58 21.99 31.10
CA ASP A 347 15.66 23.01 31.61
C ASP A 347 14.50 22.39 32.44
N GLU A 348 13.95 21.24 32.02
CA GLU A 348 12.94 20.50 32.79
C GLU A 348 13.52 19.92 34.11
N ALA A 349 14.73 19.38 34.08
CA ALA A 349 15.40 18.85 35.28
C ALA A 349 15.80 19.96 36.28
N LEU A 350 16.17 21.14 35.79
CA LEU A 350 16.44 22.33 36.60
C LEU A 350 15.15 22.93 37.19
N ALA A 351 14.04 22.87 36.45
CA ALA A 351 12.73 23.29 36.95
C ALA A 351 12.20 22.37 38.07
N GLU A 352 12.44 21.07 37.99
CA GLU A 352 12.05 20.12 39.06
C GLU A 352 12.92 20.25 40.32
N THR A 353 14.19 20.64 40.21
CA THR A 353 15.10 20.81 41.35
C THR A 353 15.05 22.21 41.99
N GLY A 354 14.46 23.20 41.31
CA GLY A 354 14.32 24.58 41.80
C GLY A 354 13.10 24.88 42.69
N THR A 355 12.30 23.86 43.04
CA THR A 355 11.09 24.04 43.87
C THR A 355 11.25 23.50 45.31
N ALA A 356 12.42 23.70 45.91
CA ALA A 356 12.69 23.36 47.32
C ALA A 356 12.58 24.57 48.25
#